data_AF-A0A2T2RZV4-F1
#
_entry.id   AF-A0A2T2RZV4-F1
#
_cell.length_a   1.000
_cell.length_b   1.000
_cell.length_c   1.000
_cell.angle_alpha   90.00
_cell.angle_beta   90.00
_cell.angle_gamma   90.00
#
_symmetry.space_group_name_H-M   'P 1'
#
loop_
_entity.id
_entity.type
_entity.pdbx_description
1 polymer ?
#
loop_
_entity_poly.entity_id
_entity_poly.type
_entity_poly.pdbx_seq_one_letter_code
_entity_poly.pdbx_strand_id
1 'polypeptide(L)'
;MDVKEILADSEIQAAYAEYLRVTEASPLDYDVQSLESIALNVTAGERKGYPIRDCVLSCLRALIFHRSTPLSAQIEMAEASEPERRANMTPEQRAACDRYRLPSPAPIAQQ
;
A
#
# COMPACT_ATOMS: atom_id res chain seq x y z
N MET A 1 -16.87 -13.93 -1.85
CA MET A 1 -17.33 -12.89 -0.93
C MET A 1 -17.76 -11.71 -1.77
N ASP A 2 -18.99 -11.21 -1.59
CA ASP A 2 -19.48 -10.04 -2.30
C ASP A 2 -19.21 -8.72 -1.53
N VAL A 3 -19.49 -7.58 -2.15
CA VAL A 3 -19.26 -6.26 -1.53
C VAL A 3 -20.08 -6.09 -0.25
N LYS A 4 -21.30 -6.64 -0.16
CA LYS A 4 -22.12 -6.51 1.05
C LYS A 4 -21.49 -7.27 2.22
N GLU A 5 -20.94 -8.45 1.95
CA GLU A 5 -20.22 -9.24 2.96
C GLU A 5 -18.95 -8.50 3.42
N ILE A 6 -18.22 -7.84 2.52
CA ILE A 6 -17.06 -6.98 2.85
C ILE A 6 -17.48 -5.83 3.77
N LEU A 7 -18.58 -5.15 3.44
CA LEU A 7 -19.09 -4.03 4.23
C LEU A 7 -19.62 -4.46 5.61
N ALA A 8 -19.94 -5.74 5.80
CA ALA A 8 -20.36 -6.29 7.08
C ALA A 8 -19.20 -6.88 7.91
N ASP A 9 -18.00 -7.03 7.33
CA ASP A 9 -16.86 -7.65 8.00
C ASP A 9 -16.29 -6.72 9.09
N SER A 10 -16.24 -7.22 10.33
CA SER A 10 -15.83 -6.43 11.49
C SER A 10 -14.35 -6.04 11.49
N GLU A 11 -13.48 -6.87 10.93
CA GLU A 11 -12.04 -6.56 10.82
C GLU A 11 -11.83 -5.45 9.78
N ILE A 12 -12.55 -5.52 8.66
CA ILE A 12 -12.53 -4.49 7.62
C ILE A 12 -13.08 -3.16 8.17
N GLN A 13 -14.20 -3.20 8.90
CA GLN A 13 -14.77 -2.01 9.55
C GLN A 13 -13.80 -1.39 10.55
N ALA A 14 -13.12 -2.21 11.37
CA ALA A 14 -12.11 -1.72 12.30
C ALA A 14 -10.92 -1.07 11.58
N ALA A 15 -10.42 -1.69 10.50
CA ALA A 15 -9.36 -1.12 9.68
C ALA A 15 -9.79 0.19 8.99
N TYR A 16 -11.04 0.27 8.53
CA TYR A 16 -11.57 1.49 7.93
C TYR A 16 -11.70 2.63 8.95
N ALA A 17 -12.15 2.35 10.17
CA ALA A 17 -12.19 3.33 11.25
C ALA A 17 -10.78 3.87 11.58
N GLU A 18 -9.78 3.01 11.60
CA GLU A 18 -8.38 3.42 11.79
C GLU A 18 -7.88 4.29 10.62
N TYR A 19 -8.22 3.93 9.37
CA TYR A 19 -7.93 4.76 8.19
C TYR A 19 -8.50 6.18 8.31
N LEU A 20 -9.75 6.32 8.76
CA LEU A 20 -10.36 7.63 9.00
C LEU A 20 -9.59 8.40 10.07
N ARG A 21 -9.28 7.75 11.20
CA ARG A 21 -8.56 8.35 12.32
C ARG A 21 -7.17 8.88 11.92
N VAL A 22 -6.40 8.11 11.16
CA VAL A 22 -5.06 8.57 10.71
C VAL A 22 -5.14 9.64 9.63
N THR A 23 -6.21 9.65 8.84
CA THR A 23 -6.42 10.69 7.82
C THR A 23 -6.78 12.03 8.45
N GLU A 24 -7.58 12.04 9.51
CA GLU A 24 -7.87 13.24 10.30
C GLU A 24 -6.61 13.80 10.98
N ALA A 25 -5.73 12.93 11.48
CA ALA A 25 -4.50 13.32 12.15
C ALA A 25 -3.41 13.84 11.19
N SER A 26 -3.49 13.50 9.90
CA SER A 26 -2.58 13.95 8.84
C SER A 26 -3.36 14.36 7.60
N PRO A 27 -4.00 15.56 7.62
CA PRO A 27 -4.77 16.05 6.50
C PRO A 27 -3.81 16.47 5.38
N LEU A 28 -3.43 15.50 4.56
CA LEU A 28 -2.97 15.76 3.20
C LEU A 28 -4.21 16.11 2.35
N ASP A 29 -4.07 16.99 1.34
CA ASP A 29 -5.11 17.50 0.42
C ASP A 29 -5.81 16.43 -0.47
N TYR A 30 -5.86 15.18 -0.03
CA TYR A 30 -6.44 14.07 -0.78
C TYR A 30 -7.79 13.66 -0.20
N ASP A 31 -8.77 13.49 -1.09
CA ASP A 31 -10.09 12.98 -0.77
C ASP A 31 -10.04 11.65 0.01
N VAL A 32 -10.88 11.57 1.05
CA VAL A 32 -11.12 10.35 1.82
C VAL A 32 -11.98 9.41 0.98
N GLN A 33 -11.51 8.18 0.74
CA GLN A 33 -12.29 7.20 -0.01
C GLN A 33 -13.29 6.51 0.91
N SER A 34 -14.53 6.32 0.43
CA SER A 34 -15.51 5.50 1.15
C SER A 34 -15.10 4.02 1.14
N LEU A 35 -15.47 3.28 2.19
CA LEU A 35 -15.22 1.84 2.25
C LEU A 35 -15.85 1.10 1.06
N GLU A 36 -17.03 1.53 0.61
CA GLU A 36 -17.70 0.98 -0.57
C GLU A 36 -16.86 1.20 -1.84
N SER A 37 -16.30 2.39 -2.03
CA SER A 37 -15.42 2.69 -3.17
C SER A 37 -14.16 1.82 -3.15
N ILE A 38 -13.54 1.66 -1.98
CA ILE A 38 -12.38 0.78 -1.80
C ILE A 38 -12.74 -0.66 -2.17
N ALA A 39 -13.85 -1.18 -1.62
CA ALA A 39 -14.31 -2.54 -1.89
C ALA A 39 -14.60 -2.76 -3.39
N LEU A 40 -15.32 -1.83 -4.03
CA LEU A 40 -15.63 -1.89 -5.45
C LEU A 40 -14.36 -1.89 -6.31
N ASN A 41 -13.41 -1.00 -6.04
CA ASN A 41 -12.16 -0.93 -6.80
C ASN A 41 -11.33 -2.20 -6.67
N VAL A 42 -11.25 -2.78 -5.47
CA VAL A 42 -10.55 -4.04 -5.24
C VAL A 42 -11.23 -5.20 -5.96
N THR A 43 -12.57 -5.28 -5.93
CA THR A 43 -13.32 -6.32 -6.65
C THR A 43 -13.22 -6.17 -8.17
N ALA A 44 -13.21 -4.94 -8.70
CA ALA A 44 -13.04 -4.70 -10.14
C ALA A 44 -11.65 -5.09 -10.64
N GLY A 45 -10.63 -4.98 -9.79
CA GLY A 45 -9.24 -5.37 -10.07
C GLY A 45 -8.91 -6.84 -9.76
N GLU A 46 -9.91 -7.68 -9.44
CA GLU A 46 -9.69 -9.02 -8.90
C GLU A 46 -8.82 -9.88 -9.84
N ARG A 47 -7.62 -10.22 -9.36
CA ARG A 47 -6.78 -11.25 -9.97
C ARG A 47 -7.20 -12.61 -9.43
N LYS A 48 -7.50 -13.55 -10.33
CA LYS A 48 -7.83 -14.94 -9.98
C LYS A 48 -6.84 -15.48 -8.94
N GLY A 49 -7.34 -15.92 -7.79
CA GLY A 49 -6.55 -16.64 -6.78
C GLY A 49 -6.27 -15.91 -5.47
N TYR A 50 -6.69 -14.65 -5.30
CA TYR A 50 -6.58 -13.94 -4.02
C TYR A 50 -7.97 -13.66 -3.43
N PRO A 51 -8.20 -13.98 -2.13
CA PRO A 51 -9.48 -13.66 -1.49
C PRO A 51 -9.71 -12.14 -1.44
N ILE A 52 -10.86 -11.68 -1.98
CA ILE A 52 -11.24 -10.25 -1.98
C ILE A 52 -11.10 -9.61 -0.60
N ARG A 53 -11.52 -10.34 0.45
CA ARG A 53 -11.39 -9.92 1.85
C ARG A 53 -9.96 -9.48 2.18
N ASP A 54 -8.99 -10.32 1.84
CA ASP A 54 -7.59 -10.07 2.14
C ASP A 54 -7.06 -8.91 1.29
N CYS A 55 -7.50 -8.81 0.04
CA CYS A 55 -7.15 -7.67 -0.81
C CYS A 55 -7.68 -6.34 -0.25
N VAL A 56 -8.93 -6.30 0.25
CA VAL A 56 -9.50 -5.10 0.87
C VAL A 56 -8.76 -4.74 2.16
N LEU A 57 -8.48 -5.73 3.03
CA LEU A 57 -7.70 -5.51 4.24
C LEU A 57 -6.29 -5.00 3.94
N SER A 58 -5.60 -5.59 2.96
CA SER A 58 -4.28 -5.13 2.51
C SER A 58 -4.33 -3.71 1.96
N CYS A 59 -5.38 -3.36 1.21
CA CYS A 59 -5.58 -2.00 0.71
C CYS A 59 -5.74 -1.01 1.87
N LEU A 60 -6.60 -1.31 2.84
CA LEU A 60 -6.79 -0.46 4.03
C LEU A 60 -5.50 -0.31 4.84
N ARG A 61 -4.76 -1.40 5.07
CA ARG A 61 -3.47 -1.35 5.78
C ARG A 61 -2.44 -0.49 5.04
N ALA A 62 -2.40 -0.54 3.71
CA ALA A 62 -1.53 0.31 2.91
C ALA A 62 -1.94 1.80 3.00
N LEU A 63 -3.24 2.09 2.95
CA LEU A 63 -3.76 3.46 3.15
C LEU A 63 -3.43 4.00 4.54
N ILE A 64 -3.61 3.19 5.59
CA ILE A 64 -3.24 3.56 6.96
C ILE A 64 -1.76 3.89 7.04
N PHE A 65 -0.89 2.99 6.54
CA PHE A 65 0.55 3.19 6.55
C PHE A 65 0.96 4.47 5.82
N HIS A 66 0.40 4.71 4.64
CA HIS A 66 0.72 5.88 3.83
C HIS A 66 0.32 7.19 4.51
N ARG A 67 -0.79 7.19 5.28
CA ARG A 67 -1.28 8.36 6.01
C ARG A 67 -0.58 8.58 7.35
N SER A 68 -0.15 7.50 8.02
CA SER A 68 0.48 7.57 9.35
C SER A 68 2.01 7.70 9.30
N THR A 69 2.61 7.47 8.14
CA THR A 69 4.08 7.44 7.98
C THR A 69 4.53 8.55 7.04
N PRO A 70 5.42 9.46 7.45
CA PRO A 70 5.97 10.49 6.55
C PRO A 70 6.65 9.86 5.33
N LEU A 71 6.56 10.52 4.16
CA LEU A 71 7.14 10.01 2.90
C LEU A 71 8.63 9.66 3.03
N SER A 72 9.42 10.48 3.74
CA SER A 72 10.85 10.20 3.98
C SER A 72 11.07 8.86 4.70
N ALA A 73 10.28 8.59 5.74
CA ALA A 73 10.34 7.33 6.46
C ALA A 73 9.87 6.15 5.59
N GLN A 74 8.86 6.35 4.74
CA GLN A 74 8.45 5.32 3.76
C GLN A 74 9.60 4.97 2.80
N ILE A 75 10.35 5.97 2.32
CA ILE A 75 11.52 5.78 1.46
C ILE A 75 12.63 5.04 2.21
N GLU A 76 12.99 5.48 3.41
CA GLU A 76 14.01 4.83 4.24
C GLU A 76 13.69 3.35 4.50
N MET A 77 12.42 3.04 4.82
CA MET A 77 11.97 1.65 5.01
C MET A 77 12.05 0.82 3.72
N ALA A 78 11.70 1.42 2.58
CA ALA A 78 11.77 0.75 1.28
C ALA A 78 13.23 0.47 0.86
N GLU A 79 14.15 1.38 1.14
CA GLU A 79 15.57 1.22 0.88
C GLU A 79 16.20 0.18 1.83
N ALA A 80 15.89 0.25 3.13
CA ALA A 80 16.39 -0.70 4.11
C ALA A 80 15.95 -2.15 3.81
N SER A 81 14.75 -2.34 3.26
CA SER A 81 14.22 -3.66 2.89
C SER A 81 14.59 -4.13 1.47
N GLU A 82 15.24 -3.29 0.66
CA GLU A 82 15.59 -3.65 -0.73
C GLU A 82 16.51 -4.88 -0.84
N PRO A 83 17.60 -5.01 -0.05
CA PRO A 83 18.54 -6.11 -0.23
C PRO A 83 17.89 -7.48 0.01
N GLU A 84 17.08 -7.59 1.07
CA GLU A 84 16.36 -8.82 1.41
C GLU A 84 15.28 -9.13 0.37
N ARG A 85 14.47 -8.13 -0.03
CA ARG A 85 13.46 -8.34 -1.08
C ARG A 85 14.11 -8.79 -2.39
N ARG A 86 15.23 -8.18 -2.77
CA ARG A 86 15.95 -8.52 -4.01
C ARG A 86 16.57 -9.90 -3.97
N ALA A 87 17.02 -10.38 -2.81
CA ALA A 87 17.46 -11.76 -2.62
C ALA A 87 16.31 -12.76 -2.86
N ASN A 88 15.10 -12.43 -2.43
CA ASN A 88 13.91 -13.28 -2.55
C ASN A 88 13.18 -13.20 -3.91
N MET A 89 13.60 -12.31 -4.82
CA MET A 89 13.00 -12.19 -6.16
C MET A 89 13.38 -13.35 -7.08
N THR A 90 12.51 -13.69 -8.04
CA THR A 90 12.89 -14.55 -9.17
C THR A 90 13.83 -13.79 -10.12
N PRO A 91 14.60 -14.50 -10.98
CA PRO A 91 15.40 -13.84 -12.01
C PRO A 91 14.61 -12.87 -12.89
N GLU A 92 13.37 -13.21 -13.26
CA GLU A 92 12.49 -12.38 -14.08
C GLU A 92 12.06 -11.12 -13.35
N GLN A 93 11.73 -11.24 -12.06
CA GLN A 93 11.39 -10.10 -11.22
C GLN A 93 12.58 -9.16 -11.06
N ARG A 94 13.78 -9.69 -10.82
CA ARG A 94 15.02 -8.89 -10.77
C ARG A 94 15.27 -8.16 -12.09
N ALA A 95 15.17 -8.85 -13.22
CA ALA A 95 15.35 -8.25 -14.53
C ALA A 95 14.33 -7.13 -14.82
N ALA A 96 13.09 -7.29 -14.36
CA ALA A 96 12.07 -6.24 -14.45
C ALA A 96 12.43 -5.02 -13.59
N CYS A 97 12.86 -5.23 -12.34
CA CYS A 97 13.30 -4.15 -11.46
C CYS A 97 14.51 -3.40 -12.03
N ASP A 98 15.52 -4.13 -12.55
CA ASP A 98 16.73 -3.54 -13.08
C ASP A 98 16.46 -2.67 -14.32
N ARG A 99 15.45 -3.03 -15.15
CA ARG A 99 15.03 -2.25 -16.31
C ARG A 99 14.50 -0.86 -15.96
N TYR A 100 13.85 -0.72 -14.81
CA TYR A 100 13.23 0.54 -14.36
C TYR A 100 13.99 1.19 -13.20
N ARG A 101 15.19 0.68 -12.87
CA ARG A 101 16.02 1.27 -11.83
C ARG A 101 16.43 2.67 -12.26
N LEU A 102 15.97 3.68 -11.52
CA LEU A 102 16.45 5.03 -11.70
C LEU A 102 17.96 5.07 -11.40
N PRO A 103 18.76 5.80 -12.20
CA PRO A 103 20.16 6.00 -11.85
C PRO A 103 20.23 6.62 -10.45
N SER A 104 21.05 6.05 -9.56
CA SER A 104 21.26 6.63 -8.24
C SER A 104 21.65 8.10 -8.40
N PRO A 105 21.01 9.04 -7.69
CA PRO A 105 21.50 10.40 -7.66
C PRO A 105 22.95 10.34 -7.17
N ALA A 106 23.85 11.04 -7.89
CA ALA A 106 25.23 11.16 -7.45
C ALA A 106 25.23 11.69 -6.00
N PRO A 107 26.11 11.18 -5.12
CA PRO A 107 26.19 11.68 -3.76
C PRO A 107 26.36 13.19 -3.81
N ILE A 108 25.47 13.91 -3.12
CA ILE A 108 25.57 15.36 -2.97
C ILE A 108 26.89 15.60 -2.23
N ALA A 109 27.89 16.09 -2.93
CA ALA A 109 29.16 16.47 -2.32
C ALA A 109 28.84 17.55 -1.28
N GLN A 110 29.03 17.22 0.00
CA GLN A 110 28.99 18.20 1.07
C GLN A 110 30.15 19.18 0.82
N GLN A 111 29.82 20.43 0.50
CA GLN A 111 30.76 21.56 0.47
C GLN A 111 30.85 22.20 1.85
#